data_AF-A0A5F2HWK7-F1
#
_entry.id   AF-A0A5F2HWK7-F1
#
_cell.length_a   1.000
_cell.length_b   1.000
_cell.length_c   1.000
_cell.angle_alpha   90.00
_cell.angle_beta   90.00
_cell.angle_gamma   90.00
#
_symmetry.space_group_name_H-M   'P 1'
#
loop_
_entity.id
_entity.type
_entity.pdbx_description
1 polymer ?
#
loop_
_entity_poly.entity_id
_entity_poly.type
_entity_poly.pdbx_seq_one_letter_code
_entity_poly.pdbx_strand_id
1 'polypeptide(L)'
;MLHYLERSRYNLVFAPLEGGLPYFTLLAAETGAFAAPPIVLLASAPEEWVHEADKAFMGSTEAIATAHMEKHCAEMADRTICASAALRQ
;
A
#
# COMPACT_ATOMS: atom_id res chain seq x y z
N MET A 1 -7.66 -2.57 9.03
CA MET A 1 -7.62 -3.79 8.20
C MET A 1 -7.18 -5.01 9.01
N LEU A 2 -5.99 -4.99 9.61
CA LEU A 2 -5.47 -6.04 10.50
C LEU A 2 -6.52 -6.69 11.43
N HIS A 3 -7.21 -5.89 12.25
CA HIS A 3 -8.26 -6.37 13.18
C HIS A 3 -9.35 -7.22 12.52
N TYR A 4 -9.68 -6.98 11.25
CA TYR A 4 -10.66 -7.77 10.52
C TYR A 4 -10.08 -9.08 9.99
N LEU A 5 -8.80 -9.08 9.61
CA LEU A 5 -8.10 -10.27 9.11
C LEU A 5 -7.77 -11.26 10.23
N GLU A 6 -7.54 -10.78 11.45
CA GLU A 6 -7.33 -11.66 12.62
C GLU A 6 -8.60 -12.43 13.00
N ARG A 7 -9.78 -11.87 12.73
CA ARG A 7 -11.07 -12.41 13.18
C ARG A 7 -11.79 -13.26 12.14
N SER A 8 -11.26 -13.37 10.92
CA SER A 8 -11.93 -14.02 9.81
C SER A 8 -10.94 -14.60 8.83
N ARG A 9 -11.28 -15.74 8.23
CA ARG A 9 -10.43 -16.37 7.21
C ARG A 9 -10.86 -15.85 5.83
N TYR A 10 -9.93 -15.20 5.15
CA TYR A 10 -10.09 -14.77 3.76
C TYR A 10 -9.17 -15.59 2.87
N ASN A 11 -9.54 -15.77 1.61
CA ASN A 11 -8.69 -16.43 0.62
C ASN A 11 -7.84 -15.42 -0.17
N LEU A 12 -8.25 -14.15 -0.18
CA LEU A 12 -7.64 -13.05 -0.91
C LEU A 12 -8.14 -11.72 -0.32
N VAL A 13 -7.27 -10.71 -0.26
CA VAL A 13 -7.61 -9.37 0.22
C VAL A 13 -7.21 -8.34 -0.83
N PHE A 14 -8.11 -7.41 -1.14
CA PHE A 14 -7.79 -6.21 -1.92
C PHE A 14 -7.72 -5.02 -0.97
N ALA A 15 -6.67 -4.21 -1.06
CA ALA A 15 -6.52 -3.02 -0.25
C ALA A 15 -6.07 -1.81 -1.09
N PRO A 16 -6.58 -0.61 -0.82
CA PRO A 16 -6.09 0.62 -1.46
C PRO A 16 -4.65 0.88 -1.01
N LEU A 17 -3.77 1.27 -1.94
CA LEU A 17 -2.40 1.66 -1.63
C LEU A 17 -2.37 3.06 -0.98
N GLU A 18 -3.28 3.93 -1.37
CA GLU A 18 -3.29 5.36 -1.07
C GLU A 18 -3.22 5.63 0.43
N GLY A 19 -2.33 6.55 0.83
CA GLY A 19 -2.13 6.93 2.22
C GLY A 19 -1.39 5.88 3.05
N GLY A 20 -0.88 4.80 2.43
CA GLY A 20 -0.21 3.71 3.14
C GLY A 20 -1.15 2.93 4.07
N LEU A 21 -2.46 2.93 3.80
CA LEU A 21 -3.48 2.25 4.62
C LEU A 21 -3.18 0.77 4.94
N PRO A 22 -2.56 -0.01 4.04
CA PRO A 22 -2.21 -1.42 4.31
C PRO A 22 -1.01 -1.61 5.24
N TYR A 23 -0.24 -0.55 5.53
CA TYR A 23 1.12 -0.63 6.08
C TYR A 23 1.25 -1.55 7.28
N PHE A 24 0.50 -1.29 8.36
CA PHE A 24 0.60 -2.11 9.57
C PHE A 24 0.11 -3.55 9.38
N THR A 25 -0.75 -3.79 8.39
CA THR A 25 -1.20 -5.15 8.09
C THR A 25 -0.13 -5.93 7.35
N LEU A 26 0.55 -5.31 6.38
CA LEU A 26 1.68 -5.93 5.69
C LEU A 26 2.87 -6.11 6.62
N LEU A 27 3.15 -5.16 7.51
CA LEU A 27 4.17 -5.31 8.55
C LEU A 27 3.87 -6.45 9.53
N ALA A 28 2.60 -6.63 9.91
CA ALA A 28 2.18 -7.76 10.73
C ALA A 28 2.29 -9.10 9.98
N ALA A 29 2.05 -9.11 8.67
CA ALA A 29 2.24 -10.30 7.84
C ALA A 29 3.74 -10.66 7.70
N GLU A 30 4.59 -9.67 7.45
CA GLU A 30 6.04 -9.80 7.37
C GLU A 30 6.64 -10.37 8.66
N THR A 31 6.19 -9.86 9.80
CA THR A 31 6.65 -10.31 11.12
C THR A 31 6.04 -11.64 11.56
N GLY A 32 5.14 -12.23 10.76
CA GLY A 32 4.45 -13.47 11.09
C GLY A 32 3.48 -13.35 12.28
N ALA A 33 3.04 -12.13 12.61
CA ALA A 33 2.11 -11.88 13.71
C ALA A 33 0.73 -12.52 13.47
N PHE A 34 0.38 -12.79 12.20
CA PHE A 34 -0.80 -13.55 11.83
C PHE A 34 -0.59 -14.32 10.51
N ALA A 35 -1.42 -15.34 10.27
CA ALA A 35 -1.45 -16.06 9.01
C ALA A 35 -2.17 -15.23 7.93
N ALA A 36 -1.41 -14.37 7.25
CA ALA A 36 -1.95 -13.48 6.25
C ALA A 36 -2.44 -14.24 5.00
N PRO A 37 -3.64 -13.93 4.49
CA PRO A 37 -4.01 -14.32 3.13
C PRO A 37 -3.19 -13.52 2.12
N PRO A 38 -3.15 -13.92 0.84
CA PRO A 38 -2.58 -13.07 -0.21
C PRO A 38 -3.23 -11.68 -0.23
N ILE A 39 -2.40 -10.63 -0.29
CA ILE A 39 -2.80 -9.22 -0.29
C ILE A 39 -2.45 -8.60 -1.63
N VAL A 40 -3.47 -8.06 -2.30
CA VAL A 40 -3.34 -7.34 -3.58
C VAL A 40 -3.63 -5.87 -3.35
N LEU A 41 -2.70 -5.02 -3.77
CA LEU A 41 -2.85 -3.58 -3.67
C LEU A 41 -3.46 -2.98 -4.93
N LEU A 42 -4.33 -2.00 -4.73
CA LEU A 42 -4.90 -1.17 -5.79
C LEU A 42 -4.29 0.21 -5.68
N ALA A 43 -3.45 0.57 -6.66
CA ALA A 43 -2.79 1.86 -6.76
C ALA A 43 -3.50 2.70 -7.83
N SER A 44 -4.29 3.67 -7.41
CA SER A 44 -5.02 4.59 -8.29
C SER A 44 -4.23 5.87 -8.53
N ALA A 45 -3.59 6.40 -7.48
CA ALA A 45 -2.69 7.56 -7.54
C ALA A 45 -1.78 7.64 -6.29
N PRO A 46 -0.72 6.83 -6.17
CA PRO A 46 0.19 6.90 -5.03
C PRO A 46 0.96 8.23 -5.00
N GLU A 47 1.09 8.80 -3.81
CA GLU A 47 1.74 10.08 -3.53
C GLU A 47 3.21 10.07 -3.96
N GLU A 48 3.91 8.93 -3.87
CA GLU A 48 5.29 8.81 -4.38
C GLU A 48 5.37 9.15 -5.87
N TRP A 49 4.42 8.69 -6.70
CA TRP A 49 4.42 9.00 -8.14
C TRP A 49 3.98 10.43 -8.44
N VAL A 50 3.12 11.00 -7.60
CA VAL A 50 2.76 12.43 -7.67
C VAL A 50 3.97 13.31 -7.32
N HIS A 51 4.75 12.91 -6.32
CA HIS A 51 5.96 13.61 -5.89
C HIS A 51 7.17 13.39 -6.80
N GLU A 52 7.31 12.24 -7.47
CA GLU A 52 8.32 12.06 -8.52
C GLU A 52 8.02 12.95 -9.75
N ALA A 53 6.73 13.14 -10.06
CA ALA A 53 6.30 14.04 -11.13
C ALA A 53 6.50 15.53 -10.75
N ASP A 54 6.37 15.86 -9.47
CA ASP A 54 6.56 17.21 -8.93
C ASP A 54 7.96 17.35 -8.31
N LYS A 55 8.96 17.75 -9.12
CA LYS A 55 10.38 17.88 -8.74
C LYS A 55 10.66 18.81 -7.53
N ALA A 56 9.63 19.42 -6.95
CA ALA A 56 9.70 20.33 -5.83
C ALA A 56 9.19 19.66 -4.55
N PHE A 57 10.12 19.04 -3.81
CA PHE A 57 10.12 18.95 -2.35
C PHE A 57 8.86 18.36 -1.67
N MET A 58 9.00 17.20 -1.01
CA MET A 58 8.00 16.69 -0.07
C MET A 58 7.81 17.70 1.06
N GLY A 59 6.74 18.50 0.99
CA GLY A 59 6.57 19.71 1.80
C GLY A 59 6.33 19.48 3.29
N SER A 60 6.11 18.23 3.72
CA SER A 60 5.86 17.90 5.13
C SER A 60 6.35 16.50 5.51
N THR A 61 6.56 16.30 6.82
CA THR A 61 6.91 14.99 7.39
C THR A 61 5.80 13.97 7.16
N GLU A 62 4.53 14.37 7.15
CA GLU A 62 3.40 13.48 6.85
C GLU A 62 3.44 12.97 5.40
N ALA A 63 3.81 13.81 4.44
CA ALA A 63 4.00 13.39 3.06
C ALA A 63 5.15 12.39 2.92
N ILE A 64 6.27 12.63 3.62
CA ILE A 64 7.41 11.71 3.68
C ILE A 64 7.00 10.35 4.27
N ALA A 65 6.30 10.37 5.40
CA ALA A 65 5.80 9.15 6.03
C ALA A 65 4.84 8.39 5.11
N THR A 66 3.95 9.11 4.42
CA THR A 66 2.98 8.53 3.49
C THR A 66 3.68 7.83 2.33
N ALA A 67 4.59 8.50 1.63
CA ALA A 67 5.32 7.89 0.51
C ALA A 67 6.14 6.68 0.98
N HIS A 68 6.79 6.77 2.15
CA HIS A 68 7.48 5.61 2.72
C HIS A 68 6.53 4.43 2.98
N MET A 69 5.38 4.69 3.60
CA MET A 69 4.39 3.64 3.87
C MET A 69 3.85 3.04 2.58
N GLU A 70 3.51 3.85 1.59
CA GLU A 70 3.05 3.39 0.27
C GLU A 70 4.10 2.53 -0.42
N LYS A 71 5.35 3.00 -0.49
CA LYS A 71 6.47 2.25 -1.07
C LYS A 71 6.63 0.88 -0.40
N HIS A 72 6.69 0.86 0.93
CA HIS A 72 6.79 -0.39 1.68
C HIS A 72 5.60 -1.32 1.39
N CYS A 73 4.38 -0.78 1.29
CA CYS A 73 3.22 -1.58 0.93
C CYS A 73 3.37 -2.21 -0.46
N ALA A 74 3.79 -1.42 -1.45
CA ALA A 74 3.96 -1.87 -2.83
C ALA A 74 5.04 -2.96 -2.97
N GLU A 75 6.11 -2.89 -2.18
CA GLU A 75 7.20 -3.88 -2.14
C GLU A 75 6.78 -5.19 -1.47
N MET A 76 5.96 -5.11 -0.41
CA MET A 76 5.62 -6.27 0.42
C MET A 76 4.36 -7.01 0.00
N ALA A 77 3.49 -6.40 -0.80
CA ALA A 77 2.27 -7.03 -1.27
C ALA A 77 2.55 -8.17 -2.25
N ASP A 78 1.69 -9.20 -2.25
CA ASP A 78 1.79 -10.30 -3.21
C ASP A 78 1.64 -9.81 -4.66
N ARG A 79 0.80 -8.78 -4.87
CA ARG A 79 0.66 -8.07 -6.15
C ARG A 79 0.24 -6.63 -5.94
N THR A 80 0.68 -5.76 -6.83
CA THR A 80 0.20 -4.37 -6.93
C THR A 80 -0.40 -4.16 -8.33
N ILE A 81 -1.65 -3.70 -8.37
CA ILE A 81 -2.38 -3.37 -9.59
C ILE A 81 -2.50 -1.85 -9.66
N CYS A 82 -1.92 -1.26 -10.70
CA CYS A 82 -2.09 0.17 -10.97
C CYS A 82 -3.33 0.41 -11.84
N ALA A 83 -4.31 1.14 -11.30
CA ALA A 83 -5.56 1.50 -11.97
C ALA A 83 -5.51 2.88 -12.66
N SER A 84 -4.31 3.38 -12.95
CA SER A 84 -4.12 4.66 -13.65
C SER A 84 -4.56 4.58 -15.12
N ALA A 85 -5.35 5.56 -15.56
CA ALA A 85 -5.66 5.77 -16.98
C ALA A 85 -4.43 6.23 -17.79
N ALA A 86 -3.39 6.76 -17.15
CA ALA A 86 -2.17 7.23 -17.81
C ALA A 86 -1.27 6.07 -18.31
N LEU A 87 -1.45 4.84 -17.79
CA LEU A 87 -0.74 3.63 -18.25
C LEU A 87 -1.46 2.90 -19.39
N ARG A 88 -2.58 3.42 -19.90
CA ARG A 88 -3.27 2.87 -21.08
C ARG A 88 -2.73 3.41 -22.42
N GLN A 89 -1.57 4.07 -22.42
CA GLN A 89 -0.91 4.57 -23.64
C GLN A 89 0.05 3.54 -24.23
#